data_AF-A0A126ZFF6-F1
#
_entry.id   AF-A0A126ZFF6-F1
#
_cell.length_a   1.000
_cell.length_b   1.000
_cell.length_c   1.000
_cell.angle_alpha   90.00
_cell.angle_beta   90.00
_cell.angle_gamma   90.00
#
_symmetry.space_group_name_H-M   'P 1'
#
loop_
_entity.id
_entity.type
_entity.pdbx_description
1 polymer ?
#
loop_
_entity_poly.entity_id
_entity_poly.type
_entity_poly.pdbx_seq_one_letter_code
_entity_poly.pdbx_strand_id
1 'polypeptide(L)'
;MNNATKILTAATLALAAMGAAQAETYHGVLTVNSVQSRAEVHAQGVVAAHGVNTFATAYGQGVTTVASSTDRSIVRSQAVAAAHSANPYATGYGQGVTQVRSSNVDRAAVRAEARANATSSVSM
;
A
#
# COMPACT_ATOMS: atom_id res chain seq x y z
N MET A 1 31.37 67.08 44.25
CA MET A 1 30.20 66.22 43.93
C MET A 1 29.49 65.84 45.22
N ASN A 2 28.22 66.20 45.38
CA ASN A 2 27.45 65.90 46.60
C ASN A 2 26.91 64.45 46.60
N ASN A 3 26.47 63.96 47.75
CA ASN A 3 26.00 62.56 47.89
C ASN A 3 24.76 62.26 47.02
N ALA A 4 23.89 63.24 46.81
CA ALA A 4 22.71 63.10 45.96
C ALA A 4 23.10 62.83 44.50
N THR A 5 24.08 63.56 43.96
CA THR A 5 24.58 63.34 42.59
C THR A 5 25.16 61.93 42.43
N LYS A 6 25.86 61.41 43.44
CA LYS A 6 26.43 60.04 43.41
C LYS A 6 25.36 58.96 43.39
N ILE A 7 24.29 59.15 44.16
CA ILE A 7 23.15 58.21 44.20
C ILE A 7 22.40 58.24 42.88
N LEU A 8 22.16 59.44 42.33
CA LEU A 8 21.50 59.61 41.03
C LEU A 8 22.32 58.97 39.90
N THR A 9 23.65 59.19 39.85
CA THR A 9 24.48 58.56 38.82
C THR A 9 24.57 57.05 38.97
N ALA A 10 24.67 56.54 40.21
CA ALA A 10 24.66 55.10 40.47
C ALA A 10 23.31 54.46 40.07
N ALA A 11 22.20 55.13 40.36
CA ALA A 11 20.87 54.68 39.96
C ALA A 11 20.70 54.70 38.44
N THR A 12 21.10 55.76 37.75
CA THR A 12 21.01 55.81 36.29
C THR A 12 21.91 54.77 35.62
N LEU A 13 23.09 54.50 36.18
CA LEU A 13 23.98 53.46 35.68
C LEU A 13 23.41 52.07 35.93
N ALA A 14 22.81 51.83 37.09
CA ALA A 14 22.14 50.57 37.41
C ALA A 14 20.92 50.34 36.50
N LEU A 15 20.09 51.36 36.27
CA LEU A 15 18.94 51.26 35.36
C LEU A 15 19.38 51.06 33.90
N ALA A 16 20.44 51.73 33.45
CA ALA A 16 21.00 51.53 32.11
C ALA A 16 21.60 50.12 31.94
N ALA A 17 22.17 49.54 33.00
CA ALA A 17 22.75 48.20 32.99
C ALA A 17 21.71 47.06 32.98
N MET A 18 20.43 47.35 33.26
CA MET A 18 19.34 46.35 33.17
C MET A 18 18.94 46.03 31.72
N GLY A 19 19.46 46.75 30.73
CA GLY A 19 19.19 46.52 29.32
C GLY A 19 20.07 45.43 28.72
N ALA A 20 19.73 44.15 28.97
CA ALA A 20 19.90 43.03 28.02
C ALA A 20 19.68 41.65 28.68
N ALA A 21 18.61 41.46 29.46
CA ALA A 21 18.02 40.12 29.55
C ALA A 21 17.27 39.87 28.23
N GLN A 22 18.03 39.71 27.14
CA GLN A 22 17.51 39.35 25.83
C GLN A 22 17.09 37.89 25.92
N ALA A 23 15.82 37.64 26.26
CA ALA A 23 15.25 36.34 26.02
C ALA A 23 15.38 36.06 24.51
N GLU A 24 15.91 34.89 24.15
CA GLU A 24 15.91 34.47 22.75
C GLU A 24 14.48 34.62 22.22
N THR A 25 14.32 35.40 21.15
CA THR A 25 13.01 35.60 20.57
C THR A 25 12.57 34.26 19.99
N TYR A 26 11.54 33.65 20.58
CA TYR A 26 10.97 32.43 20.02
C TYR A 26 10.36 32.78 18.66
N HIS A 27 11.03 32.33 17.59
CA HIS A 27 10.62 32.59 16.21
C HIS A 27 9.42 31.74 15.74
N GLY A 28 8.81 30.96 16.63
CA GLY A 28 7.78 29.99 16.27
C GLY A 28 8.36 28.69 15.72
N VAL A 29 7.46 27.76 15.39
CA VAL A 29 7.81 26.55 14.63
C VAL A 29 7.94 26.92 13.16
N LEU A 30 9.01 26.45 12.51
CA LEU A 30 9.16 26.59 11.07
C LEU A 30 8.00 25.89 10.35
N THR A 31 7.07 26.68 9.81
CA THR A 31 6.02 26.19 8.92
C THR A 31 6.55 26.10 7.50
N VAL A 32 6.61 24.88 6.97
CA VAL A 32 6.95 24.63 5.57
C VAL A 32 5.68 24.76 4.74
N ASN A 33 5.59 25.83 3.94
CA ASN A 33 4.55 25.97 2.94
C ASN A 33 5.01 25.26 1.66
N SER A 34 4.42 24.09 1.39
CA SER A 34 4.68 23.38 0.14
C SER A 34 4.16 24.20 -1.04
N VAL A 35 4.98 24.36 -2.08
CA VAL A 35 4.59 25.03 -3.33
C VAL A 35 3.63 24.15 -4.15
N GLN A 36 3.61 22.84 -3.88
CA GLN A 36 2.78 21.87 -4.59
C GLN A 36 1.79 21.19 -3.65
N SER A 37 0.59 20.91 -4.16
CA SER A 37 -0.42 20.11 -3.47
C SER A 37 -0.01 18.64 -3.39
N ARG A 38 -0.60 17.90 -2.43
CA ARG A 38 -0.38 16.46 -2.29
C ARG A 38 -0.79 15.68 -3.54
N ALA A 39 -1.82 16.13 -4.25
CA ALA A 39 -2.30 15.52 -5.47
C ALA A 39 -1.29 15.66 -6.61
N GLU A 40 -0.65 16.82 -6.75
CA GLU A 40 0.40 17.06 -7.75
C GLU A 40 1.64 16.22 -7.47
N VAL A 41 2.09 16.15 -6.21
CA VAL A 41 3.21 15.27 -5.81
C VAL A 41 2.88 13.80 -6.06
N HIS A 42 1.65 13.37 -5.78
CA HIS A 42 1.23 12.00 -6.06
C HIS A 42 1.26 11.71 -7.57
N ALA A 43 0.71 12.61 -8.40
CA ALA A 43 0.73 12.46 -9.85
C ALA A 43 2.17 12.38 -10.39
N GLN A 44 3.07 13.24 -9.93
CA GLN A 44 4.49 13.21 -10.28
C GLN A 44 5.16 11.91 -9.79
N GLY A 45 4.82 11.45 -8.60
CA GLY A 45 5.33 10.20 -8.02
C GLY A 45 4.95 8.99 -8.86
N VAL A 46 3.71 8.91 -9.35
CA VAL A 46 3.26 7.85 -10.26
C VAL A 46 4.04 7.89 -11.57
N VAL A 47 4.21 9.07 -12.16
CA VAL A 47 5.00 9.23 -13.40
C VAL A 47 6.45 8.78 -13.18
N ALA A 48 7.07 9.17 -12.06
CA ALA A 48 8.43 8.76 -11.72
C ALA A 48 8.55 7.25 -11.47
N ALA A 49 7.58 6.64 -10.79
CA ALA A 49 7.57 5.21 -10.48
C ALA A 49 7.42 4.33 -11.73
N HIS A 50 6.66 4.79 -12.73
CA HIS A 50 6.55 4.13 -14.03
C HIS A 50 7.64 4.54 -15.03
N GLY A 51 8.45 5.55 -14.68
CA GLY A 51 9.56 6.02 -15.48
C GLY A 51 10.70 5.01 -15.55
N VAL A 52 11.55 5.18 -16.55
CA VAL A 52 12.75 4.36 -16.72
C VAL A 52 13.78 4.72 -15.64
N ASN A 53 14.16 3.76 -14.80
CA ASN A 53 15.22 3.95 -13.81
C ASN A 53 16.60 3.76 -14.46
N THR A 54 17.24 4.87 -14.83
CA THR A 54 18.58 4.89 -15.46
C THR A 54 19.72 4.45 -14.53
N PHE A 55 19.48 4.41 -13.22
CA PHE A 55 20.45 4.02 -12.20
C PHE A 55 20.26 2.57 -11.72
N ALA A 56 19.25 1.86 -12.23
CA ALA A 56 19.08 0.46 -11.89
C ALA A 56 20.28 -0.38 -12.40
N THR A 57 20.72 -1.37 -11.63
CA THR A 57 21.83 -2.25 -12.01
C THR A 57 21.61 -2.95 -13.35
N ALA A 58 20.35 -3.25 -13.68
CA ALA A 58 19.96 -3.87 -14.94
C ALA A 58 19.67 -2.85 -16.07
N TYR A 59 19.84 -1.54 -15.84
CA TYR A 59 19.60 -0.53 -16.86
C TYR A 59 20.54 -0.74 -18.05
N GLY A 60 19.97 -0.80 -19.26
CA GLY A 60 20.72 -1.07 -20.48
C GLY A 60 21.17 -2.54 -20.67
N GLN A 61 20.88 -3.45 -19.74
CA GLN A 61 21.27 -4.87 -19.84
C GLN A 61 20.30 -5.72 -20.69
N GLY A 62 19.26 -5.11 -21.26
CA GLY A 62 18.21 -5.80 -22.00
C GLY A 62 17.28 -6.63 -21.11
N VAL A 63 16.39 -7.42 -21.71
CA VAL A 63 15.48 -8.29 -20.96
C VAL A 63 16.25 -9.52 -20.48
N THR A 64 16.42 -9.65 -19.16
CA THR A 64 16.95 -10.89 -18.57
C THR A 64 15.89 -11.97 -18.65
N THR A 65 16.08 -12.96 -19.53
CA THR A 65 15.22 -14.15 -19.56
C THR A 65 15.62 -15.08 -18.40
N VAL A 66 14.73 -15.24 -17.43
CA VAL A 66 14.88 -16.31 -16.45
C VAL A 66 14.53 -17.62 -17.14
N ALA A 67 15.54 -18.42 -17.46
CA ALA A 67 15.33 -19.76 -17.99
C ALA A 67 14.60 -20.59 -16.94
N SER A 68 13.35 -20.97 -17.23
CA SER A 68 12.67 -21.97 -16.43
C SER A 68 13.32 -23.33 -16.70
N SER A 69 13.67 -24.07 -15.66
CA SER A 69 14.22 -25.42 -15.79
C SER A 69 13.20 -26.46 -16.22
N THR A 70 11.91 -26.10 -16.27
CA THR A 70 10.79 -27.00 -16.54
C THR A 70 9.90 -26.43 -17.64
N ASP A 71 9.49 -27.28 -18.59
CA ASP A 71 8.54 -26.90 -19.62
C ASP A 71 7.18 -26.53 -18.99
N ARG A 72 6.56 -25.45 -19.48
CA ARG A 72 5.20 -25.03 -19.07
C ARG A 72 4.16 -26.13 -19.29
N SER A 73 4.37 -27.01 -20.28
CA SER A 73 3.48 -28.16 -20.52
C SER A 73 3.46 -29.12 -19.33
N ILE A 74 4.64 -29.40 -18.76
CA ILE A 74 4.84 -30.22 -17.55
C ILE A 74 4.22 -29.54 -16.33
N VAL A 75 4.46 -28.24 -16.14
CA VAL A 75 3.88 -27.50 -15.02
C VAL A 75 2.35 -27.54 -15.08
N ARG A 76 1.78 -27.37 -16.28
CA ARG A 76 0.33 -27.42 -16.49
C ARG A 76 -0.23 -28.82 -16.24
N SER A 77 0.42 -29.87 -16.73
CA SER A 77 -0.04 -31.25 -16.49
C SER A 77 0.01 -31.61 -15.00
N GLN A 78 1.06 -31.20 -14.29
CA GLN A 78 1.19 -31.37 -12.84
C GLN A 78 0.11 -30.61 -12.06
N ALA A 79 -0.16 -29.35 -12.44
CA ALA A 79 -1.20 -28.55 -11.81
C ALA A 79 -2.60 -29.17 -12.00
N VAL A 80 -2.88 -29.68 -13.21
CA VAL A 80 -4.14 -30.39 -13.49
C VAL A 80 -4.23 -31.67 -12.67
N ALA A 81 -3.16 -32.46 -12.58
CA ALA A 81 -3.14 -33.66 -11.74
C ALA A 81 -3.38 -33.32 -10.27
N ALA A 82 -2.70 -32.30 -9.74
CA ALA A 82 -2.87 -31.85 -8.35
C ALA A 82 -4.30 -31.34 -8.07
N ALA A 83 -4.93 -30.64 -9.02
CA ALA A 83 -6.31 -30.17 -8.87
C ALA A 83 -7.34 -31.31 -8.84
N HIS A 84 -7.05 -32.43 -9.51
CA HIS A 84 -7.90 -33.63 -9.50
C HIS A 84 -7.54 -34.63 -8.39
N SER A 85 -6.41 -34.43 -7.70
CA SER A 85 -6.03 -35.26 -6.57
C SER A 85 -7.06 -35.12 -5.45
N ALA A 86 -7.32 -36.24 -4.78
CA ALA A 86 -8.23 -36.25 -3.64
C ALA A 86 -7.68 -35.35 -2.52
N ASN A 87 -8.53 -34.47 -1.99
CA ASN A 87 -8.17 -33.60 -0.87
C ASN A 87 -8.17 -34.44 0.44
N PRO A 88 -7.01 -34.68 1.07
CA PRO A 88 -6.91 -35.52 2.27
C PRO A 88 -7.66 -34.97 3.49
N TYR A 89 -8.05 -33.69 3.46
CA TYR A 89 -8.80 -33.04 4.53
C TYR A 89 -10.29 -32.86 4.20
N ALA A 90 -10.76 -33.33 3.04
CA ALA A 90 -12.18 -33.29 2.72
C ALA A 90 -12.96 -34.29 3.58
N THR A 91 -14.12 -33.87 4.07
CA THR A 91 -15.08 -34.74 4.76
C THR A 91 -15.47 -35.89 3.82
N GLY A 92 -15.15 -37.14 4.21
CA GLY A 92 -15.36 -38.33 3.38
C GLY A 92 -14.13 -38.82 2.62
N TYR A 93 -12.94 -38.21 2.77
CA TYR A 93 -11.70 -38.75 2.21
C TYR A 93 -11.43 -40.17 2.73
N GLY A 94 -11.21 -41.12 1.80
CA GLY A 94 -11.01 -42.54 2.14
C GLY A 94 -12.28 -43.38 2.31
N GLN A 95 -13.49 -42.79 2.25
CA GLN A 95 -14.77 -43.52 2.34
C GLN A 95 -15.19 -44.22 1.02
N GLY A 96 -14.29 -44.27 0.03
CA GLY A 96 -14.60 -44.70 -1.34
C GLY A 96 -15.41 -43.65 -2.11
N VAL A 97 -15.60 -43.86 -3.41
CA VAL A 97 -16.50 -43.02 -4.21
C VAL A 97 -17.91 -43.30 -3.71
N THR A 98 -18.54 -42.36 -2.99
CA THR A 98 -20.00 -42.31 -2.96
C THR A 98 -20.42 -42.18 -4.41
N GLN A 99 -20.85 -43.28 -5.02
CA GLN A 99 -21.39 -43.22 -6.36
C GLN A 99 -22.46 -42.14 -6.33
N VAL A 100 -22.34 -41.17 -7.23
CA VAL A 100 -23.41 -40.22 -7.51
C VAL A 100 -24.62 -41.10 -7.76
N ARG A 101 -25.51 -41.17 -6.76
CA ARG A 101 -26.77 -41.89 -6.85
C ARG A 101 -27.40 -41.34 -8.12
N SER A 102 -27.60 -42.19 -9.13
CA SER A 102 -28.10 -41.76 -10.44
C SER A 102 -29.32 -40.90 -10.18
N SER A 103 -29.15 -39.59 -10.34
CA SER A 103 -30.24 -38.68 -10.16
C SER A 103 -31.13 -38.93 -11.36
N ASN A 104 -32.37 -39.37 -11.13
CA ASN A 104 -33.38 -39.44 -12.19
C ASN A 104 -33.77 -38.04 -12.70
N VAL A 105 -33.15 -36.98 -12.16
CA VAL A 105 -33.36 -35.61 -12.57
C VAL A 105 -32.57 -35.34 -13.86
N ASP A 106 -33.31 -35.04 -14.92
CA ASP A 106 -32.73 -34.63 -16.19
C ASP A 106 -31.88 -33.36 -16.00
N ARG A 107 -30.60 -33.47 -16.37
CA ARG A 107 -29.62 -32.38 -16.28
C ARG A 107 -30.03 -31.19 -17.17
N ALA A 108 -30.77 -31.41 -18.25
CA ALA A 108 -31.29 -30.35 -19.08
C ALA A 108 -32.35 -29.53 -18.34
N ALA A 109 -33.24 -30.20 -17.58
CA ALA A 109 -34.26 -29.53 -16.77
C ALA A 109 -33.64 -28.66 -15.67
N VAL A 110 -32.64 -29.18 -14.95
CA VAL A 110 -31.92 -28.41 -13.90
C VAL A 110 -31.26 -27.16 -14.47
N ARG A 111 -30.66 -27.26 -15.67
CA ARG A 111 -30.03 -26.09 -16.32
C ARG A 111 -31.06 -25.08 -16.82
N ALA A 112 -32.23 -25.53 -17.25
CA ALA A 112 -33.32 -24.64 -17.66
C ALA A 112 -33.87 -23.87 -16.45
N GLU A 113 -34.10 -24.55 -15.34
CA GLU A 113 -34.57 -23.96 -14.08
C GLU A 113 -33.57 -22.96 -13.51
N ALA A 114 -32.27 -23.30 -13.50
CA ALA A 114 -31.22 -22.39 -13.05
C ALA A 114 -31.16 -21.09 -13.88
N ARG A 115 -31.39 -21.17 -15.20
CA ARG A 115 -31.43 -19.98 -16.07
C ARG A 115 -32.69 -19.15 -15.83
N ALA A 116 -33.84 -19.80 -15.63
CA ALA A 116 -35.09 -19.11 -15.32
C ALA A 116 -34.97 -18.33 -14.00
N ASN A 117 -34.38 -18.94 -12.97
CA ASN A 117 -34.15 -18.29 -11.68
C ASN A 117 -33.15 -17.12 -11.81
N ALA A 118 -32.04 -17.31 -12.53
CA ALA A 118 -31.07 -16.23 -12.77
C ALA A 118 -31.68 -15.04 -13.53
N THR A 119 -32.60 -15.29 -14.46
CA THR A 119 -33.30 -14.24 -15.21
C THR A 119 -34.34 -13.53 -14.34
N SER A 120 -35.03 -14.27 -13.47
CA SER A 120 -36.01 -13.72 -12.53
C SER A 120 -35.36 -12.86 -11.46
N SER A 121 -34.18 -13.23 -10.98
CA SER A 121 -33.40 -12.44 -10.01
C SER A 121 -32.76 -11.18 -10.60
N VAL A 122 -32.69 -11.06 -11.93
CA VAL A 122 -32.20 -9.85 -12.63
C VAL A 122 -33.35 -8.90 -12.95
N SER A 123 -34.61 -9.36 -12.86
CA SER A 123 -35.81 -8.57 -13.15
C SER A 123 -36.52 -8.03 -11.89
N MET A 124 -35.91 -8.17 -10.72
CA MET A 124 -36.25 -7.47 -9.47
C MET A 124 -35.16 -6.45 -9.15
#